data_AF-A0A528AY99-F1
#
_entry.id   AF-A0A528AY99-F1
#
_cell.length_a   1.000
_cell.length_b   1.000
_cell.length_c   1.000
_cell.angle_alpha   90.00
_cell.angle_beta   90.00
_cell.angle_gamma   90.00
#
_symmetry.space_group_name_H-M   'P 1'
#
loop_
_entity.id
_entity.type
_entity.pdbx_description
1 polymer ?
#
loop_
_entity_poly.entity_id
_entity_poly.type
_entity_poly.pdbx_seq_one_letter_code
_entity_poly.pdbx_strand_id
1 'polypeptide(L)'
;MTSAAENGRKRGQTAMRTPPVVSPQEWEAAHEQLLVKEKAQTRARDALAAERRRMPWMAVEKNYAFEGPDGKVSLLDLFDGRRQLIVYRAFFEPGVFGWPDHA
;
A
#
# COMPACT_ATOMS: atom_id res chain seq x y z
N MET A 1 -34.13 -38.11 -30.54
CA MET A 1 -32.86 -37.82 -31.25
C MET A 1 -32.70 -36.31 -31.19
N THR A 2 -31.79 -35.72 -30.41
CA THR A 2 -30.35 -35.98 -30.35
C THR A 2 -29.84 -35.68 -28.94
N SER A 3 -29.14 -36.66 -28.36
CA SER A 3 -28.34 -36.55 -27.14
C SER A 3 -27.02 -35.83 -27.46
N ALA A 4 -26.58 -34.94 -26.58
CA ALA A 4 -25.21 -34.42 -26.60
C ALA A 4 -24.66 -34.38 -25.17
N ALA A 5 -24.07 -35.52 -24.80
CA ALA A 5 -22.91 -35.70 -23.94
C ALA A 5 -22.94 -35.03 -22.55
N GLU A 6 -23.27 -35.86 -21.56
CA GLU A 6 -22.68 -35.80 -20.23
C GLU A 6 -21.15 -35.75 -20.35
N ASN A 7 -20.53 -34.66 -19.90
CA ASN A 7 -19.09 -34.64 -19.64
C ASN A 7 -18.87 -34.64 -18.13
N GLY A 8 -18.64 -35.84 -17.61
CA GLY A 8 -18.22 -36.05 -16.24
C GLY A 8 -16.92 -35.33 -15.93
N ARG A 9 -16.94 -34.48 -14.91
CA ARG A 9 -15.75 -34.07 -14.17
C ARG A 9 -16.01 -34.31 -12.68
N LYS A 10 -15.72 -35.53 -12.21
CA LYS A 10 -15.54 -35.79 -10.78
C LYS A 10 -14.06 -35.71 -10.45
N ARG A 11 -13.65 -34.70 -9.66
CA ARG A 11 -12.50 -34.73 -8.74
C ARG A 11 -12.62 -33.55 -7.78
N GLY A 12 -12.49 -33.82 -6.49
CA GLY A 12 -12.70 -32.88 -5.39
C GLY A 12 -11.96 -31.56 -5.59
N GLN A 13 -12.73 -30.50 -5.83
CA GLN A 13 -12.31 -29.14 -5.59
C GLN A 13 -13.02 -28.74 -4.29
N THR A 14 -12.26 -28.32 -3.28
CA THR A 14 -12.81 -27.60 -2.13
C THR A 14 -13.72 -26.51 -2.71
N ALA A 15 -15.04 -26.64 -2.52
CA ALA A 15 -15.99 -25.70 -3.10
C ALA A 15 -15.68 -24.32 -2.51
N MET A 16 -15.07 -23.46 -3.31
CA MET A 16 -14.79 -22.09 -2.91
C MET A 16 -16.13 -21.46 -2.55
N ARG A 17 -16.27 -20.99 -1.31
CA ARG A 17 -17.45 -20.22 -0.89
C ARG A 17 -17.38 -18.86 -1.58
N THR A 18 -17.95 -18.78 -2.77
CA THR A 18 -18.10 -17.52 -3.51
C THR A 18 -19.37 -16.80 -3.05
N PRO A 19 -19.36 -15.45 -3.06
CA PRO A 19 -20.60 -14.68 -2.89
C PRO A 19 -21.67 -15.08 -3.91
N PRO A 20 -22.96 -14.82 -3.62
CA PRO A 20 -24.04 -15.14 -4.54
C PRO A 20 -23.90 -14.38 -5.87
N VAL A 21 -24.24 -15.05 -6.97
CA VAL A 21 -24.42 -14.42 -8.28
C VAL A 21 -25.84 -13.84 -8.31
N VAL A 22 -25.95 -12.53 -8.49
CA VAL A 22 -27.21 -11.78 -8.38
C VAL A 22 -27.58 -11.11 -9.71
N SER A 23 -28.79 -10.57 -9.78
CA SER A 23 -29.24 -9.76 -10.92
C SER A 23 -28.49 -8.42 -11.00
N PRO A 24 -28.50 -7.73 -12.16
CA PRO A 24 -27.92 -6.39 -12.29
C PRO A 24 -28.50 -5.38 -11.29
N GLN A 25 -29.81 -5.43 -11.03
CA GLN A 25 -30.49 -4.48 -10.14
C GLN A 25 -30.09 -4.68 -8.67
N GLU A 26 -29.98 -5.93 -8.23
CA GLU A 26 -29.51 -6.24 -6.88
C GLU A 26 -28.05 -5.86 -6.69
N TRP A 27 -27.22 -6.06 -7.71
CA TRP A 27 -25.83 -5.65 -7.70
C TRP A 27 -25.71 -4.12 -7.61
N GLU A 28 -26.47 -3.36 -8.40
CA GLU A 28 -26.42 -1.91 -8.40
C GLU A 28 -26.83 -1.32 -7.04
N ALA A 29 -27.92 -1.83 -6.45
CA ALA A 29 -28.34 -1.43 -5.11
C ALA A 29 -27.28 -1.72 -4.04
N ALA A 30 -26.62 -2.89 -4.10
CA ALA A 30 -25.54 -3.24 -3.19
C ALA A 30 -24.29 -2.35 -3.40
N HIS A 31 -23.98 -2.03 -4.66
CA HIS A 31 -22.85 -1.18 -5.02
C HIS A 31 -23.06 0.27 -4.56
N GLU A 32 -24.26 0.83 -4.70
CA GLU A 32 -24.57 2.17 -4.20
C GLU A 32 -24.38 2.27 -2.68
N GLN A 33 -24.81 1.24 -1.94
CA GLN A 33 -24.61 1.18 -0.49
C GLN A 33 -23.12 1.10 -0.12
N LEU A 34 -22.33 0.35 -0.88
CA LEU A 34 -20.88 0.27 -0.68
C LEU A 34 -20.21 1.61 -1.00
N LEU A 35 -20.61 2.26 -2.09
CA LEU A 35 -20.04 3.52 -2.54
C LEU A 35 -20.17 4.63 -1.48
N VAL A 36 -21.26 4.64 -0.70
CA VAL A 36 -21.42 5.56 0.44
C VAL A 36 -20.31 5.35 1.48
N LYS A 37 -20.01 4.09 1.82
CA LYS A 37 -18.97 3.73 2.80
C LYS A 37 -17.58 4.08 2.28
N GLU A 38 -17.31 3.79 1.01
CA GLU A 38 -16.03 4.13 0.37
C GLU A 38 -15.81 5.65 0.35
N LYS A 39 -16.81 6.44 -0.05
CA LYS A 39 -16.73 7.90 -0.02
C LYS A 39 -16.50 8.44 1.39
N ALA A 40 -17.10 7.84 2.41
CA ALA A 40 -16.86 8.22 3.80
C ALA A 40 -15.40 7.95 4.21
N GLN A 41 -14.86 6.78 3.85
CA GLN A 41 -13.45 6.45 4.08
C GLN A 41 -12.50 7.41 3.38
N THR A 42 -12.77 7.78 2.12
CA THR A 42 -11.96 8.76 1.38
C THR A 42 -11.90 10.09 2.12
N ARG A 43 -13.06 10.63 2.55
CA ARG A 43 -13.13 11.90 3.28
C ARG A 43 -12.39 11.84 4.61
N ALA A 44 -12.53 10.75 5.36
CA ALA A 44 -11.82 10.54 6.62
C ALA A 44 -10.30 10.52 6.43
N ARG A 45 -9.82 9.85 5.37
CA ARG A 45 -8.40 9.81 5.02
C ARG A 45 -7.88 11.20 4.66
N ASP A 46 -8.66 11.98 3.91
CA ASP A 46 -8.27 13.33 3.51
C ASP A 46 -8.23 14.30 4.70
N ALA A 47 -9.19 14.18 5.63
CA ALA A 47 -9.19 14.94 6.89
C ALA A 47 -7.92 14.65 7.71
N LEU A 48 -7.60 13.37 7.92
CA LEU A 48 -6.40 12.96 8.64
C LEU A 48 -5.12 13.43 7.93
N ALA A 49 -5.07 13.38 6.60
CA ALA A 49 -3.94 13.90 5.84
C ALA A 49 -3.79 15.42 6.01
N ALA A 50 -4.89 16.17 6.08
CA ALA A 50 -4.85 17.60 6.37
C ALA A 50 -4.34 17.89 7.78
N GLU A 51 -4.77 17.13 8.79
CA GLU A 51 -4.25 17.22 10.15
C GLU A 51 -2.74 16.96 10.20
N ARG A 52 -2.26 15.91 9.53
CA ARG A 52 -0.82 15.60 9.44
C ARG A 52 0.00 16.72 8.81
N ARG A 53 -0.51 17.41 7.79
CA ARG A 53 0.16 18.56 7.17
C ARG A 53 0.22 19.79 8.09
N ARG A 54 -0.73 19.91 9.02
CA ARG A 54 -0.81 21.01 10.01
C ARG A 54 -0.12 20.68 11.33
N MET A 55 0.43 19.47 11.47
CA MET A 55 1.19 19.11 12.67
C MET A 55 2.32 20.12 12.89
N PRO A 56 2.51 20.61 14.14
CA PRO A 56 3.59 21.50 14.46
C PRO A 56 4.93 20.93 14.03
N TRP A 57 5.79 21.81 13.51
CA TRP A 57 7.17 21.43 13.19
C TRP A 57 8.05 21.57 14.42
N MET A 58 9.02 20.67 14.53
CA MET A 58 10.09 20.74 15.52
C MET A 58 11.38 21.09 14.79
N ALA A 59 12.14 22.05 15.32
CA ALA A 59 13.45 22.37 14.79
C ALA A 59 14.39 21.17 14.97
N VAL A 60 15.14 20.85 13.91
CA VAL A 60 16.22 19.87 14.00
C VAL A 60 17.48 20.61 14.45
N GLU A 61 17.74 20.59 15.75
CA GLU A 61 18.91 21.28 16.33
C GLU A 61 20.20 20.45 16.25
N LYS A 62 20.04 19.13 16.09
CA LYS A 62 21.18 18.21 16.03
C LYS A 62 21.88 18.32 14.68
N ASN A 63 23.19 18.57 14.73
CA ASN A 63 24.07 18.51 13.58
C ASN A 63 24.32 17.06 13.16
N TYR A 64 23.46 16.53 12.30
CA TYR A 64 23.64 15.20 11.72
C TYR A 64 24.73 15.19 10.66
N ALA A 65 25.54 14.13 10.67
CA ALA A 65 26.48 13.79 9.61
C ALA A 65 26.09 12.44 9.02
N PHE A 66 26.08 12.35 7.70
CA PHE A 66 25.77 11.16 6.93
C PHE A 66 26.97 10.77 6.08
N GLU A 67 27.08 9.49 5.74
CA GLU A 67 28.08 9.00 4.79
C GLU A 67 27.46 9.02 3.39
N GLY A 68 28.10 9.75 2.49
CA GLY A 68 27.76 9.81 1.07
C GLY A 68 28.91 9.27 0.20
N PRO A 69 28.68 9.16 -1.12
CA PRO A 69 29.68 8.63 -2.06
C PRO A 69 30.98 9.44 -2.09
N ASP A 70 30.88 10.76 -1.89
CA ASP A 70 32.03 11.68 -1.91
C ASP A 70 32.54 12.04 -0.50
N GLY A 71 32.09 11.31 0.52
CA GLY A 71 32.46 11.52 1.92
C GLY A 71 31.30 11.98 2.81
N LYS A 72 31.64 12.59 3.95
CA LYS A 72 30.64 12.98 4.95
C LYS A 72 29.89 14.25 4.54
N VAL A 73 28.57 14.24 4.73
CA VAL A 73 27.66 15.36 4.38
C VAL A 73 26.71 15.67 5.53
N SER A 74 26.25 16.92 5.63
CA SER A 74 25.24 17.32 6.61
C SER A 74 23.81 16.98 6.15
N LEU A 75 22.82 17.13 7.03
CA LEU A 75 21.41 16.99 6.64
C LEU A 75 20.99 17.98 5.54
N LEU A 76 21.52 19.20 5.55
CA LEU A 76 21.20 20.22 4.55
C LEU A 76 21.83 19.89 3.20
N ASP A 77 23.06 19.36 3.21
CA ASP A 77 23.77 18.99 1.98
C ASP A 77 23.03 17.87 1.22
N LEU A 78 22.32 16.96 1.92
CA LEU A 78 21.49 15.93 1.29
C LEU A 78 20.40 16.49 0.38
N PHE A 79 19.98 17.74 0.57
CA PHE A 79 19.00 18.37 -0.31
C PHE A 79 19.59 18.75 -1.67
N ASP A 80 20.92 18.92 -1.79
CA ASP A 80 21.59 19.25 -3.05
C ASP A 80 20.91 20.43 -3.79
N GLY A 81 20.64 21.52 -3.06
CA GLY A 81 19.95 22.71 -3.57
C GLY A 81 18.45 22.56 -3.86
N ARG A 82 17.85 21.39 -3.57
CA ARG A 82 16.43 21.11 -3.79
C ARG A 82 15.60 21.51 -2.58
N ARG A 83 14.29 21.70 -2.79
CA ARG A 83 13.34 22.04 -1.72
C ARG A 83 12.81 20.84 -0.94
N GLN A 84 13.09 19.61 -1.39
CA GLN A 84 12.52 18.40 -0.83
C GLN A 84 13.55 17.27 -0.88
N LEU A 85 13.72 16.61 0.26
CA LEU A 85 14.48 15.38 0.39
C LEU A 85 13.49 14.21 0.46
N ILE A 86 13.73 13.17 -0.35
CA ILE A 86 12.98 11.91 -0.28
C ILE A 86 13.90 10.89 0.39
N VAL A 87 13.45 10.31 1.50
CA VAL A 87 14.21 9.31 2.26
C VAL A 87 13.54 7.96 2.07
N TYR A 88 14.28 7.00 1.51
CA TYR A 88 13.88 5.60 1.52
C TYR A 88 14.52 4.90 2.71
N ARG A 89 13.71 4.26 3.55
CA ARG A 89 14.19 3.54 4.72
C ARG A 89 13.90 2.06 4.56
N ALA A 90 14.93 1.29 4.22
CA ALA A 90 14.90 -0.16 4.28
C ALA A 90 15.33 -0.61 5.68
N PHE A 91 14.59 -1.56 6.26
CA PHE A 91 14.97 -2.22 7.49
C PHE A 91 15.14 -3.69 7.20
N PHE A 92 16.14 -4.29 7.86
CA PHE A 92 16.32 -5.73 7.87
C PHE A 92 15.86 -6.29 9.21
N GLU A 93 15.29 -7.48 9.19
CA GLU A 93 14.98 -8.22 10.40
C GLU A 93 16.27 -8.71 11.09
N PRO A 94 16.24 -8.93 12.41
CA PRO A 94 17.38 -9.50 13.12
C PRO A 94 17.79 -10.84 12.50
N GLY A 95 19.06 -10.97 12.10
CA GLY A 95 19.61 -12.21 11.53
C GLY A 95 19.78 -12.21 10.01
N VAL A 96 19.41 -11.14 9.31
CA VAL A 96 19.79 -10.97 7.90
C VAL A 96 21.27 -10.60 7.81
N PHE A 97 22.04 -11.44 7.13
CA PHE A 97 23.44 -11.20 6.78
C PHE A 97 23.61 -11.39 5.28
N GLY A 98 24.56 -10.69 4.68
CA GLY A 98 25.00 -10.96 3.31
C GLY A 98 24.22 -10.25 2.20
N TRP A 99 23.08 -9.61 2.44
CA TRP A 99 22.37 -8.84 1.42
C TRP A 99 23.19 -7.63 0.92
N PRO A 100 23.17 -7.28 -0.38
CA PRO A 100 22.41 -7.91 -1.47
C PRO A 100 23.11 -9.11 -2.13
N ASP A 101 24.38 -9.36 -1.80
CA ASP A 101 25.25 -10.28 -2.56
C ASP A 101 25.11 -11.75 -2.15
N HIS A 102 24.58 -12.01 -0.95
CA HIS A 102 24.42 -13.32 -0.33
C HIS A 102 23.08 -13.36 0.44
N ALA A 103 22.00 -13.68 -0.26
CA ALA A 103 20.68 -13.97 0.33
C ALA A 103 20.49 -15.47 0.52
#